data_AF-A0A3C0NYL7-F1
#
_entry.id   AF-A0A3C0NYL7-F1
#
_cell.length_a   1.000
_cell.length_b   1.000
_cell.length_c   1.000
_cell.angle_alpha   90.00
_cell.angle_beta   90.00
_cell.angle_gamma   90.00
#
_symmetry.space_group_name_H-M   'P 1'
#
loop_
_entity.id
_entity.type
_entity.pdbx_description
1 polymer ?
#
loop_
_entity_poly.entity_id
_entity_poly.type
_entity_poly.pdbx_seq_one_letter_code
_entity_poly.pdbx_strand_id
1 'polypeptide(L)'
;GKYFRKKHSFYRRLLTRADDRFEETFLKKPKDMSFTSFWITRRYIVDEIIKYENPYSFMEGLFLRTAGNIANVGIEHFDRSEGRSGYNIFKLIKLWSNFTGFTILPLRLADGIGAAAACVGVIYAIVTFIKKLLHPDMVAGYASIICLLLVFFGITLLCIGMMGEYVGRIFMSVNHTPQYVVKEIYTGRDEKDAVPDGGSEKTYEGSGTENINNISCQDSKEVSAEEVQKTILSLQETIAELKKEISEK
;
A
#
# COMPACT_ATOMS: atom_id res chain seq x y z
N GLY A 1 -17.97 12.88 -2.37
CA GLY A 1 -19.08 13.39 -3.21
C GLY A 1 -19.30 12.42 -4.36
N LYS A 2 -20.50 12.36 -4.94
CA LYS A 2 -20.81 11.44 -6.06
C LYS A 2 -21.15 12.24 -7.32
N TYR A 3 -20.44 11.96 -8.41
CA TYR A 3 -20.67 12.62 -9.69
C TYR A 3 -21.80 11.93 -10.46
N PHE A 4 -22.80 12.70 -10.90
CA PHE A 4 -23.96 12.18 -11.66
C PHE A 4 -23.65 11.80 -13.12
N ARG A 5 -22.69 12.48 -13.76
CA ARG A 5 -22.25 12.19 -15.13
C ARG A 5 -20.73 12.17 -15.23
N LYS A 6 -20.15 10.98 -15.44
CA LYS A 6 -18.73 10.81 -15.74
C LYS A 6 -18.52 10.76 -17.27
N LYS A 7 -18.05 11.84 -17.89
CA LYS A 7 -17.60 11.81 -19.30
C LYS A 7 -16.17 11.24 -19.35
N HIS A 8 -16.06 9.92 -19.57
CA HIS A 8 -14.77 9.22 -19.60
C HIS A 8 -14.59 8.41 -20.90
N SER A 9 -13.35 8.42 -21.42
CA SER A 9 -12.91 7.54 -22.52
C SER A 9 -13.18 6.06 -22.18
N PHE A 10 -13.35 5.21 -23.19
CA PHE A 10 -13.71 3.79 -23.04
C PHE A 10 -12.78 3.04 -22.07
N TYR A 11 -11.46 3.20 -22.22
CA TYR A 11 -10.47 2.57 -21.33
C TYR A 11 -10.57 3.06 -19.89
N ARG A 12 -10.91 4.33 -19.68
CA ARG A 12 -11.10 4.90 -18.33
C ARG A 12 -12.36 4.35 -17.67
N ARG A 13 -13.44 4.11 -18.44
CA ARG A 13 -14.63 3.41 -17.94
C ARG A 13 -14.36 1.95 -17.58
N LEU A 14 -13.52 1.26 -18.35
CA LEU A 14 -13.12 -0.12 -18.06
C LEU A 14 -12.29 -0.19 -16.76
N LEU A 15 -11.24 0.62 -16.65
CA LEU A 15 -10.39 0.65 -15.45
C LEU A 15 -11.20 1.04 -14.21
N THR A 16 -12.01 2.09 -14.28
CA THR A 16 -12.87 2.48 -13.14
C THR A 16 -13.83 1.37 -12.74
N ARG A 17 -14.39 0.62 -13.68
CA ARG A 17 -15.26 -0.52 -13.33
C ARG A 17 -14.50 -1.68 -12.68
N ALA A 18 -13.28 -1.97 -13.16
CA ALA A 18 -12.44 -2.99 -12.53
C ALA A 18 -12.07 -2.58 -11.10
N ASP A 19 -11.83 -1.28 -10.89
CA ASP A 19 -11.44 -0.67 -9.62
C ASP A 19 -12.60 -0.70 -8.63
N ASP A 20 -13.77 -0.21 -9.06
CA ASP A 20 -15.01 -0.27 -8.28
C ASP A 20 -15.34 -1.72 -7.88
N ARG A 21 -15.17 -2.69 -8.80
CA ARG A 21 -15.39 -4.12 -8.51
C ARG A 21 -14.40 -4.65 -7.48
N PHE A 22 -13.15 -4.25 -7.59
CA PHE A 22 -12.07 -4.65 -6.69
C PHE A 22 -12.32 -4.09 -5.28
N GLU A 23 -12.63 -2.79 -5.17
CA GLU A 23 -12.93 -2.13 -3.91
C GLU A 23 -14.20 -2.68 -3.23
N GLU A 24 -15.28 -2.93 -3.98
CA GLU A 24 -16.50 -3.56 -3.45
C GLU A 24 -16.21 -4.93 -2.84
N THR A 25 -15.40 -5.73 -3.53
CA THR A 25 -15.08 -7.10 -3.10
C THR A 25 -14.08 -7.12 -1.95
N PHE A 26 -13.10 -6.21 -1.95
CA PHE A 26 -11.96 -6.26 -1.04
C PHE A 26 -12.13 -5.37 0.20
N LEU A 27 -12.53 -4.12 0.02
CA LEU A 27 -12.70 -3.16 1.11
C LEU A 27 -14.08 -3.25 1.75
N LYS A 28 -14.91 -4.23 1.33
CA LYS A 28 -16.34 -4.35 1.67
C LYS A 28 -17.06 -3.01 1.54
N LYS A 29 -16.66 -2.23 0.55
CA LYS A 29 -17.18 -0.89 0.31
C LYS A 29 -18.66 -1.03 -0.05
N PRO A 30 -19.56 -0.28 0.60
CA PRO A 30 -20.97 -0.31 0.24
C PRO A 30 -21.15 0.27 -1.18
N LYS A 31 -21.97 -0.41 -2.00
CA LYS A 31 -22.10 -0.19 -3.46
C LYS A 31 -22.61 1.20 -3.85
N ASP A 32 -23.19 1.92 -2.91
CA ASP A 32 -23.69 3.28 -3.10
C ASP A 32 -22.57 4.34 -3.00
N MET A 33 -21.37 3.93 -2.59
CA MET A 33 -20.26 4.82 -2.26
C MET A 33 -19.26 5.00 -3.41
N SER A 34 -18.90 6.24 -3.71
CA SER A 34 -17.78 6.58 -4.60
C SER A 34 -16.74 7.40 -3.82
N PHE A 35 -15.47 7.05 -3.95
CA PHE A 35 -14.39 7.89 -3.46
C PHE A 35 -14.07 8.96 -4.50
N THR A 36 -13.91 10.18 -4.00
CA THR A 36 -13.56 11.36 -4.80
C THR A 36 -12.55 12.16 -4.02
N SER A 37 -11.73 12.96 -4.70
CA SER A 37 -10.77 13.86 -4.06
C SER A 37 -11.42 14.87 -3.10
N PHE A 38 -12.73 15.09 -3.20
CA PHE A 38 -13.51 15.92 -2.29
C PHE A 38 -14.23 15.09 -1.23
N TRP A 39 -13.84 15.32 0.02
CA TRP A 39 -14.41 14.69 1.21
C TRP A 39 -14.38 15.67 2.38
N ILE A 40 -15.28 15.45 3.33
CA ILE A 40 -15.35 16.15 4.61
C ILE A 40 -15.37 15.06 5.67
N THR A 41 -14.59 15.23 6.72
CA THR A 41 -14.48 14.26 7.80
C THR A 41 -14.50 14.96 9.16
N ARG A 42 -14.89 14.23 10.20
CA ARG A 42 -14.85 14.74 11.57
C ARG A 42 -13.40 14.70 12.09
N ARG A 43 -13.05 15.63 12.98
CA ARG A 43 -11.72 15.75 13.57
C ARG A 43 -11.18 14.44 14.14
N TYR A 44 -12.00 13.70 14.89
CA TYR A 44 -11.60 12.43 15.50
C TYR A 44 -11.12 11.37 14.49
N ILE A 45 -11.65 11.36 13.26
CA ILE A 45 -11.24 10.41 12.22
C ILE A 45 -9.84 10.79 11.71
N VAL A 46 -9.57 12.09 11.58
CA VAL A 46 -8.26 12.61 11.17
C VAL A 46 -7.20 12.22 12.19
N ASP A 47 -7.50 12.41 13.48
CA ASP A 47 -6.56 12.13 14.57
C ASP A 47 -6.18 10.64 14.63
N GLU A 48 -7.10 9.73 14.31
CA GLU A 48 -6.79 8.29 14.18
C GLU A 48 -6.01 7.94 12.91
N ILE A 49 -6.29 8.61 11.79
CA ILE A 49 -5.58 8.37 10.53
C ILE A 49 -4.13 8.86 10.59
N ILE A 50 -3.86 9.96 11.30
CA ILE A 50 -2.50 10.53 11.46
C ILE A 50 -1.55 9.54 12.16
N LYS A 51 -2.06 8.66 13.02
CA LYS A 51 -1.26 7.61 13.70
C LYS A 51 -0.72 6.54 12.75
N TYR A 52 -1.11 6.55 11.47
CA TYR A 52 -0.63 5.58 10.49
C TYR A 52 0.73 5.98 9.93
N GLU A 53 1.78 5.28 10.37
CA GLU A 53 3.17 5.63 10.05
C GLU A 53 3.75 4.91 8.82
N ASN A 54 3.05 3.94 8.23
CA ASN A 54 3.62 3.16 7.14
C ASN A 54 3.88 4.00 5.88
N PRO A 55 4.93 3.69 5.10
CA PRO A 55 5.34 4.47 3.92
C PRO A 55 4.30 4.50 2.78
N TYR A 56 3.40 3.52 2.73
CA TYR A 56 2.34 3.42 1.72
C TYR A 56 0.97 3.69 2.36
N SER A 57 0.51 4.93 2.22
CA SER A 57 -0.79 5.38 2.73
C SER A 57 -1.87 5.29 1.65
N PHE A 58 -2.78 4.33 1.82
CA PHE A 58 -3.99 4.22 1.01
C PHE A 58 -5.17 4.86 1.75
N MET A 59 -5.42 6.14 1.44
CA MET A 59 -6.36 6.99 2.16
C MET A 59 -7.77 6.41 2.22
N GLU A 60 -8.27 5.86 1.11
CA GLU A 60 -9.62 5.31 1.03
C GLU A 60 -9.82 4.10 1.96
N GLY A 61 -8.81 3.23 2.04
CA GLY A 61 -8.83 2.10 2.97
C GLY A 61 -8.74 2.53 4.43
N LEU A 62 -7.95 3.56 4.73
CA LEU A 62 -7.88 4.16 6.08
C LEU A 62 -9.23 4.76 6.48
N PHE A 63 -9.91 5.48 5.57
CA PHE A 63 -11.24 6.02 5.83
C PHE A 63 -12.28 4.91 6.08
N LEU A 64 -12.30 3.84 5.28
CA LEU A 64 -13.22 2.73 5.48
C LEU A 64 -12.98 1.97 6.79
N ARG A 65 -11.73 1.87 7.23
CA ARG A 65 -11.37 1.18 8.47
C ARG A 65 -11.78 2.00 9.71
N THR A 66 -11.64 3.32 9.64
CA THR A 66 -11.83 4.20 10.80
C THR A 66 -13.25 4.78 10.88
N ALA A 67 -13.89 5.06 9.74
CA ALA A 67 -15.21 5.68 9.71
C ALA A 67 -16.34 4.63 9.66
N GLY A 68 -17.17 4.58 10.70
CA GLY A 68 -18.33 3.67 10.76
C GLY A 68 -19.58 4.16 10.01
N ASN A 69 -19.68 5.46 9.71
CA ASN A 69 -20.79 6.04 8.96
C ASN A 69 -20.25 7.00 7.90
N ILE A 70 -20.43 6.64 6.63
CA ILE A 70 -19.93 7.39 5.50
C ILE A 70 -21.11 7.60 4.54
N ALA A 71 -21.34 8.85 4.13
CA ALA A 71 -22.40 9.22 3.20
C ALA A 71 -21.82 9.95 1.99
N ASN A 72 -22.47 9.79 0.83
CA ASN A 72 -22.09 10.52 -0.38
C ASN A 72 -23.10 11.61 -0.74
N VAL A 73 -22.59 12.83 -0.87
CA VAL A 73 -23.36 13.98 -1.37
C VAL A 73 -23.15 14.08 -2.87
N GLY A 74 -24.25 14.19 -3.63
CA GLY A 74 -24.21 14.39 -5.07
C GLY A 74 -23.62 15.75 -5.43
N ILE A 75 -22.59 15.78 -6.28
CA ILE A 75 -21.95 17.02 -6.73
C ILE A 75 -21.94 17.02 -8.25
N GLU A 76 -22.32 18.14 -8.85
CA GLU A 76 -22.28 18.31 -10.30
C GLU A 76 -20.83 18.51 -10.77
N HIS A 77 -20.42 17.73 -11.78
CA HIS A 77 -19.06 17.82 -12.31
C HIS A 77 -19.04 18.80 -13.46
N PHE A 78 -18.45 19.98 -13.23
CA PHE A 78 -18.20 20.95 -14.30
C PHE A 78 -17.02 20.49 -15.16
N ASP A 79 -17.17 20.60 -16.48
CA ASP A 79 -16.05 20.39 -17.41
C ASP A 79 -14.99 21.47 -17.13
N ARG A 80 -13.71 21.08 -17.08
CA ARG A 80 -12.62 22.05 -16.84
C ARG A 80 -12.59 23.07 -17.97
N SER A 81 -12.57 24.36 -17.61
CA SER A 81 -12.49 25.47 -18.57
C SER A 81 -11.18 25.47 -19.35
N GLU A 82 -10.08 25.06 -18.71
CA GLU A 82 -8.74 25.02 -19.32
C GLU A 82 -7.90 23.83 -18.83
N GLY A 83 -6.98 23.38 -19.70
CA GLY A 83 -6.00 22.33 -19.43
C GLY A 83 -6.39 20.92 -19.87
N ARG A 84 -5.39 20.12 -20.27
CA ARG A 84 -5.56 18.67 -20.56
C ARG A 84 -5.49 17.86 -19.26
N SER A 85 -6.21 16.74 -19.21
CA SER A 85 -6.12 15.78 -18.09
C SER A 85 -4.67 15.35 -17.87
N GLY A 86 -4.09 15.69 -16.69
CA GLY A 86 -2.72 15.33 -16.31
C GLY A 86 -2.48 13.84 -16.07
N TYR A 87 -3.54 13.03 -16.19
CA TYR A 87 -3.50 11.57 -16.10
C TYR A 87 -3.23 10.95 -17.47
N ASN A 88 -2.01 10.47 -17.64
CA ASN A 88 -1.65 9.54 -18.71
C ASN A 88 -2.00 8.10 -18.28
N ILE A 89 -2.21 7.18 -19.22
CA ILE A 89 -2.50 5.76 -19.00
C ILE A 89 -1.44 5.13 -18.08
N PHE A 90 -0.17 5.45 -18.26
CA PHE A 90 0.92 4.99 -17.37
C PHE A 90 0.76 5.46 -15.92
N LYS A 91 0.27 6.69 -15.70
CA LYS A 91 -0.01 7.19 -14.33
C LYS A 91 -1.19 6.47 -13.71
N LEU A 92 -2.18 6.07 -14.50
CA LEU A 92 -3.31 5.25 -14.02
C LEU A 92 -2.85 3.84 -13.63
N ILE A 93 -2.00 3.20 -14.44
CA ILE A 93 -1.46 1.87 -14.12
C ILE A 93 -0.57 1.95 -12.88
N LYS A 94 0.28 2.98 -12.76
CA LYS A 94 1.09 3.21 -11.56
C LYS A 94 0.22 3.45 -10.31
N LEU A 95 -0.90 4.16 -10.46
CA LEU A 95 -1.86 4.34 -9.38
C LEU A 95 -2.46 3.00 -8.96
N TRP A 96 -2.84 2.16 -9.92
CA TRP A 96 -3.30 0.79 -9.69
C TRP A 96 -2.25 -0.09 -8.98
N SER A 97 -0.97 0.07 -9.31
CA SER A 97 0.13 -0.63 -8.64
C SER A 97 0.35 -0.19 -7.18
N ASN A 98 -0.23 0.91 -6.71
CA ASN A 98 -0.23 1.21 -5.27
C ASN A 98 -1.27 0.37 -4.50
N PHE A 99 -2.34 -0.09 -5.16
CA PHE A 99 -3.36 -0.94 -4.52
C PHE A 99 -2.85 -2.34 -4.19
N THR A 100 -1.89 -2.87 -4.96
CA THR A 100 -1.25 -4.17 -4.66
C THR A 100 -0.52 -4.14 -3.32
N GLY A 101 -0.02 -2.98 -2.89
CA GLY A 101 0.66 -2.81 -1.61
C GLY A 101 -0.25 -2.92 -0.38
N PHE A 102 -1.57 -2.74 -0.54
CA PHE A 102 -2.55 -2.82 0.55
C PHE A 102 -3.27 -4.18 0.60
N THR A 103 -3.01 -5.06 -0.37
CA THR A 103 -3.85 -6.22 -0.64
C THR A 103 -3.03 -7.49 -0.87
N ILE A 104 -3.33 -8.58 -0.18
CA ILE A 104 -2.72 -9.92 -0.36
C ILE A 104 -3.34 -10.71 -1.53
N LEU A 105 -4.33 -10.15 -2.22
CA LEU A 105 -5.10 -10.84 -3.27
C LEU A 105 -4.28 -11.21 -4.52
N PRO A 106 -3.40 -10.35 -5.06
CA PRO A 106 -2.53 -10.72 -6.18
C PRO A 106 -1.69 -11.96 -5.87
N LEU A 107 -1.19 -12.06 -4.64
CA LEU A 107 -0.46 -13.22 -4.16
C LEU A 107 -1.35 -14.48 -4.13
N ARG A 108 -2.57 -14.37 -3.56
CA ARG A 108 -3.53 -15.49 -3.54
C ARG A 108 -4.00 -15.93 -4.93
N LEU A 109 -4.11 -14.99 -5.87
CA LEU A 109 -4.44 -15.31 -7.26
C LEU A 109 -3.28 -16.04 -7.94
N ALA A 110 -2.03 -15.62 -7.68
CA ALA A 110 -0.86 -16.34 -8.15
C ALA A 110 -0.81 -17.77 -7.59
N ASP A 111 -1.13 -17.95 -6.30
CA ASP A 111 -1.24 -19.28 -5.68
C ASP A 111 -2.34 -20.12 -6.35
N GLY A 112 -3.50 -19.53 -6.64
CA GLY A 112 -4.60 -20.21 -7.33
C GLY A 112 -4.26 -20.63 -8.76
N ILE A 113 -3.59 -19.75 -9.52
CA ILE A 113 -3.10 -20.05 -10.87
C ILE A 113 -2.04 -21.14 -10.81
N GLY A 114 -1.11 -21.07 -9.84
CA GLY A 114 -0.09 -22.08 -9.61
C GLY A 114 -0.70 -23.45 -9.27
N ALA A 115 -1.71 -23.49 -8.41
CA ALA A 115 -2.42 -24.72 -8.06
C ALA A 115 -3.16 -25.32 -9.26
N ALA A 116 -3.85 -24.49 -10.05
CA ALA A 116 -4.52 -24.94 -11.28
C ALA A 116 -3.50 -25.48 -12.30
N ALA A 117 -2.38 -24.78 -12.51
CA ALA A 117 -1.31 -25.22 -13.39
C ALA A 117 -0.68 -26.54 -12.91
N ALA A 118 -0.50 -26.72 -11.60
CA ALA A 118 -0.01 -27.96 -11.01
C ALA A 118 -0.98 -29.13 -11.27
N CYS A 119 -2.29 -28.93 -11.09
CA CYS A 119 -3.29 -29.96 -11.42
C CYS A 119 -3.24 -30.36 -12.90
N VAL A 120 -3.15 -29.39 -13.82
CA VAL A 120 -3.01 -29.66 -15.26
C VAL A 120 -1.70 -30.40 -15.56
N GLY A 121 -0.59 -29.99 -14.91
CA GLY A 121 0.70 -30.65 -15.05
C GLY A 121 0.69 -32.10 -14.59
N VAL A 122 0.03 -32.40 -13.47
CA VAL A 122 -0.14 -33.79 -12.97
C VAL A 122 -0.95 -34.64 -13.95
N ILE A 123 -2.06 -34.11 -14.48
CA ILE A 123 -2.86 -34.83 -15.49
C ILE A 123 -2.02 -35.10 -16.75
N TYR A 124 -1.29 -34.09 -17.23
CA TYR A 124 -0.44 -34.22 -18.41
C TYR A 124 0.70 -35.23 -18.20
N ALA A 125 1.29 -35.25 -17.00
CA ALA A 125 2.31 -36.23 -16.62
C ALA A 125 1.76 -37.66 -16.61
N ILE A 126 0.57 -37.88 -16.02
CA ILE A 126 -0.10 -39.20 -16.01
C ILE A 126 -0.40 -39.67 -17.43
N VAL A 127 -0.96 -38.81 -18.28
CA VAL A 127 -1.26 -39.14 -19.68
C VAL A 127 0.00 -39.51 -20.45
N THR A 128 1.09 -38.76 -20.25
CA THR A 128 2.37 -39.03 -20.89
C THR A 128 3.00 -40.34 -20.40
N PHE A 129 2.89 -40.63 -19.11
CA PHE A 129 3.37 -41.86 -18.50
C PHE A 129 2.64 -43.10 -19.05
N ILE A 130 1.31 -43.04 -19.16
CA ILE A 130 0.50 -44.12 -19.75
C ILE A 130 0.85 -44.33 -21.23
N LYS A 131 1.01 -43.25 -21.99
CA LYS A 131 1.42 -43.33 -23.40
C LYS A 131 2.79 -43.99 -23.58
N LYS A 132 3.73 -43.73 -22.67
CA LYS A 132 5.06 -44.36 -22.71
C LYS A 132 5.03 -45.86 -22.39
N LEU A 133 4.11 -46.30 -21.53
CA LEU A 133 3.90 -47.75 -21.25
C LEU A 133 3.30 -48.49 -22.47
N LEU A 134 2.42 -47.84 -23.23
CA LEU A 134 1.76 -48.44 -24.40
C LEU A 134 2.64 -48.44 -25.66
N HIS A 135 3.55 -47.46 -25.79
CA HIS A 135 4.46 -47.33 -26.93
C HIS A 135 5.93 -47.22 -26.47
N PRO A 136 6.64 -48.35 -26.32
CA PRO A 136 8.02 -48.37 -25.83
C PRO A 136 8.99 -47.61 -26.76
N ASP A 137 8.76 -47.67 -28.08
CA ASP A 137 9.63 -47.14 -29.14
C ASP A 137 9.59 -45.60 -29.31
N MET A 138 8.85 -44.88 -28.47
CA MET A 138 8.73 -43.43 -28.58
C MET A 138 10.01 -42.71 -28.09
N VAL A 139 10.77 -42.11 -29.02
CA VAL A 139 11.95 -41.22 -28.83
C VAL A 139 11.53 -39.80 -29.28
N ALA A 140 11.84 -38.64 -28.67
CA ALA A 140 12.42 -38.26 -27.39
C ALA A 140 11.53 -37.16 -26.76
N GLY A 141 11.35 -37.19 -25.43
CA GLY A 141 10.57 -36.23 -24.66
C GLY A 141 11.25 -34.87 -24.41
N TYR A 142 12.37 -34.59 -25.08
CA TYR A 142 13.22 -33.41 -24.82
C TYR A 142 12.48 -32.08 -25.03
N ALA A 143 11.73 -31.95 -26.13
CA ALA A 143 10.95 -30.74 -26.39
C ALA A 143 9.82 -30.53 -25.37
N SER A 144 9.19 -31.61 -24.92
CA SER A 144 8.14 -31.56 -23.90
C SER A 144 8.70 -31.20 -22.53
N ILE A 145 9.88 -31.73 -22.18
CA ILE A 145 10.60 -31.43 -20.93
C ILE A 145 11.03 -29.96 -20.91
N ILE A 146 11.63 -29.45 -22.00
CA ILE A 146 12.03 -28.04 -22.08
C ILE A 146 10.83 -27.10 -21.98
N CYS A 147 9.73 -27.41 -22.68
CA CYS A 147 8.51 -26.61 -22.61
C CYS A 147 7.95 -26.59 -21.17
N LEU A 148 7.90 -27.75 -20.51
CA LEU A 148 7.42 -27.86 -19.14
C LEU A 148 8.33 -27.10 -18.17
N LEU A 149 9.66 -27.22 -18.31
CA LEU A 149 10.63 -26.46 -17.52
C LEU A 149 10.46 -24.95 -17.72
N LEU A 150 10.34 -24.46 -18.95
CA LEU A 150 10.12 -23.04 -19.24
C LEU A 150 8.83 -22.52 -18.60
N VAL A 151 7.74 -23.30 -18.64
CA VAL A 151 6.47 -22.93 -18.00
C VAL A 151 6.61 -22.91 -16.47
N PHE A 152 7.22 -23.95 -15.88
CA PHE A 152 7.43 -24.02 -14.44
C PHE A 152 8.35 -22.90 -13.94
N PHE A 153 9.49 -22.66 -14.61
CA PHE A 153 10.38 -21.56 -14.27
C PHE A 153 9.73 -20.20 -14.50
N GLY A 154 8.94 -20.02 -15.56
CA GLY A 154 8.20 -18.79 -15.82
C GLY A 154 7.21 -18.46 -14.69
N ILE A 155 6.41 -19.44 -14.27
CA ILE A 155 5.47 -19.28 -13.14
C ILE A 155 6.23 -19.06 -11.83
N THR A 156 7.33 -19.78 -11.60
CA THR A 156 8.14 -19.65 -10.38
C THR A 156 8.77 -18.26 -10.28
N LEU A 157 9.33 -17.75 -11.37
CA LEU A 157 9.88 -16.38 -11.44
C LEU A 157 8.79 -15.33 -11.24
N LEU A 158 7.58 -15.57 -11.75
CA LEU A 158 6.43 -14.70 -11.48
C LEU A 158 6.09 -14.68 -9.98
N CYS A 159 5.97 -15.86 -9.34
CA CYS A 159 5.69 -15.97 -7.91
C CYS A 159 6.79 -15.28 -7.07
N ILE A 160 8.06 -15.49 -7.40
CA ILE A 160 9.20 -14.83 -6.72
C ILE A 160 9.14 -13.31 -6.94
N GLY A 161 8.82 -12.84 -8.14
CA GLY A 161 8.67 -11.40 -8.42
C GLY A 161 7.57 -10.77 -7.58
N MET A 162 6.41 -11.43 -7.48
CA MET A 162 5.31 -11.01 -6.60
C MET A 162 5.76 -10.99 -5.13
N MET A 163 6.41 -12.06 -4.66
CA MET A 163 6.94 -12.15 -3.30
C MET A 163 7.93 -11.02 -3.00
N GLY A 164 8.82 -10.70 -3.95
CA GLY A 164 9.79 -9.62 -3.85
C GLY A 164 9.13 -8.24 -3.70
N GLU A 165 8.01 -7.98 -4.38
CA GLU A 165 7.25 -6.74 -4.19
C GLU A 165 6.70 -6.63 -2.75
N TYR A 166 6.15 -7.70 -2.19
CA TYR A 166 5.64 -7.71 -0.83
C TYR A 166 6.75 -7.58 0.22
N VAL A 167 7.83 -8.37 0.07
CA VAL A 167 8.99 -8.30 0.97
C VAL A 167 9.63 -6.91 0.92
N GLY A 168 9.76 -6.31 -0.26
CA GLY A 168 10.25 -4.94 -0.41
C GLY A 168 9.38 -3.93 0.36
N ARG A 169 8.06 -4.06 0.31
CA ARG A 169 7.15 -3.17 1.08
C ARG A 169 7.23 -3.39 2.59
N ILE A 170 7.37 -4.65 3.02
CA ILE A 170 7.60 -4.97 4.44
C ILE A 170 8.91 -4.35 4.90
N PHE A 171 9.98 -4.50 4.13
CA PHE A 171 11.29 -3.91 4.42
C PHE A 171 11.21 -2.38 4.56
N MET A 172 10.51 -1.71 3.66
CA MET A 172 10.30 -0.25 3.76
C MET A 172 9.51 0.15 5.02
N SER A 173 8.55 -0.68 5.43
CA SER A 173 7.73 -0.45 6.63
C SER A 173 8.52 -0.69 7.92
N VAL A 174 9.35 -1.74 7.96
CA VAL A 174 10.22 -2.08 9.10
C VAL A 174 11.34 -1.06 9.26
N ASN A 175 11.87 -0.53 8.15
CA ASN A 175 12.85 0.55 8.21
C ASN A 175 12.26 1.93 8.53
N HIS A 176 10.97 2.00 8.86
CA HIS A 176 10.26 3.25 9.15
C HIS A 176 10.53 4.33 8.10
N THR A 177 10.52 3.95 6.82
CA THR A 177 10.85 4.92 5.76
C THR A 177 9.83 6.05 5.80
N PRO A 178 10.27 7.32 5.94
CA PRO A 178 9.34 8.44 6.11
C PRO A 178 8.51 8.64 4.84
N GLN A 179 7.22 8.93 5.00
CA GLN A 179 6.27 9.15 3.89
C GLN A 179 6.60 10.42 3.08
N TYR A 180 7.13 11.45 3.75
CA TYR A 180 7.53 12.71 3.14
C TYR A 180 8.64 13.34 3.96
N VAL A 181 9.41 14.23 3.33
CA VAL A 181 10.40 15.07 4.00
C VAL A 181 9.94 16.51 3.85
N VAL A 182 9.78 17.21 4.97
CA VAL A 182 9.41 18.63 4.97
C VAL A 182 10.67 19.42 4.63
N LYS A 183 10.62 20.16 3.52
CA LYS A 183 11.76 20.99 3.09
C LYS A 183 11.84 22.27 3.92
N GLU A 184 10.74 23.02 3.97
CA GLU A 184 10.65 24.33 4.64
C GLU A 184 9.23 24.51 5.17
N ILE A 185 9.11 25.14 6.35
CA ILE A 185 7.82 25.51 6.96
C ILE A 185 7.76 27.03 6.99
N TYR A 186 6.74 27.59 6.34
CA TYR A 186 6.45 29.01 6.39
C TYR A 186 5.31 29.24 7.36
N THR A 187 5.62 29.64 8.59
CA THR A 187 4.61 30.15 9.51
C THR A 187 4.27 31.57 9.05
N GLY A 188 3.01 31.81 8.67
CA GLY A 188 2.55 33.16 8.36
C GLY A 188 2.89 34.09 9.52
N ARG A 189 3.40 35.30 9.21
CA ARG A 189 3.61 36.34 10.22
C ARG A 189 2.33 36.48 11.03
N ASP A 190 2.45 36.39 12.36
CA ASP A 190 1.41 36.85 13.26
C ASP A 190 1.01 38.26 12.80
N GLU A 191 -0.28 38.43 12.55
CA GLU A 191 -0.93 39.64 12.10
C GLU A 191 -0.97 40.69 13.23
N LYS A 192 0.20 41.00 13.83
CA LYS A 192 0.36 42.02 14.87
C LYS A 192 0.86 43.37 14.33
N ASP A 193 1.13 43.48 13.04
CA ASP A 193 1.58 44.72 12.39
C ASP A 193 0.53 45.35 11.46
N ALA A 194 -0.75 45.05 11.65
CA ALA A 194 -1.83 45.76 10.97
C ALA A 194 -2.13 47.09 11.70
N VAL A 195 -1.75 48.18 11.03
CA VAL A 195 -2.09 49.60 11.23
C VAL A 195 -3.43 49.83 11.96
N PRO A 196 -3.53 50.77 12.93
CA PRO A 196 -4.77 51.01 13.65
C PRO A 196 -5.78 51.72 12.74
N ASP A 197 -6.89 51.06 12.44
CA ASP A 197 -8.11 51.74 12.00
C ASP A 197 -9.25 51.41 12.97
N GLY A 198 -9.97 52.46 13.34
CA GLY A 198 -10.85 52.48 14.50
C GLY A 198 -12.17 51.73 14.31
N GLY A 199 -12.66 51.19 15.43
CA GLY A 199 -14.09 51.08 15.69
C GLY A 199 -14.83 49.88 15.10
N SER A 200 -14.93 48.80 15.86
CA SER A 200 -16.18 48.36 16.51
C SER A 200 -16.03 46.93 17.05
N GLU A 201 -16.17 46.81 18.37
CA GLU A 201 -16.27 45.54 19.10
C GLU A 201 -17.41 44.68 18.58
N LYS A 202 -17.09 43.44 18.19
CA LYS A 202 -17.96 42.29 18.48
C LYS A 202 -17.11 41.10 18.94
N THR A 203 -17.08 40.96 20.26
CA THR A 203 -16.61 39.83 21.06
C THR A 203 -17.34 38.55 20.67
N TYR A 204 -16.60 37.52 20.26
CA TYR A 204 -17.01 36.12 20.42
C TYR A 204 -16.02 35.46 21.38
N GLU A 205 -16.44 35.32 22.63
CA GLU A 205 -15.74 34.57 23.67
C GLU A 205 -16.17 33.10 23.64
N GLY A 206 -15.17 32.22 23.79
CA GLY A 206 -15.31 30.80 24.13
C GLY A 206 -15.23 29.85 22.93
N SER A 207 -14.38 28.84 22.87
CA SER A 207 -13.56 28.21 23.89
C SER A 207 -12.51 27.33 23.19
N GLY A 208 -11.27 27.33 23.69
CA GLY A 208 -10.37 26.19 23.59
C GLY A 208 -9.66 25.99 22.24
N THR A 209 -8.87 26.96 21.80
CA THR A 209 -7.70 26.63 20.97
C THR A 209 -6.64 26.03 21.89
N GLU A 210 -6.76 24.73 22.14
CA GLU A 210 -5.63 23.97 22.68
C GLU A 210 -4.46 24.10 21.71
N ASN A 211 -3.40 24.68 22.26
CA ASN A 211 -2.06 24.86 21.76
C ASN A 211 -1.61 23.70 20.83
N ILE A 212 -1.72 23.88 19.51
CA ILE A 212 -1.18 22.94 18.50
C ILE A 212 0.36 23.13 18.35
N ASN A 213 0.99 23.88 19.25
CA ASN A 213 2.46 23.96 19.36
C ASN A 213 3.09 22.72 20.00
N ASN A 214 2.29 21.71 20.36
CA ASN A 214 2.74 20.47 20.97
C ASN A 214 2.63 19.24 20.06
N ILE A 215 2.70 19.42 18.73
CA ILE A 215 3.27 18.34 17.90
C ILE A 215 4.78 18.44 18.09
N SER A 216 5.22 18.09 19.30
CA SER A 216 6.56 17.63 19.54
C SER A 216 6.83 16.59 18.46
N CYS A 217 7.87 16.83 17.66
CA CYS A 217 8.55 15.79 16.92
C CYS A 217 8.71 14.64 17.90
N GLN A 218 7.86 13.63 17.76
CA GLN A 218 7.85 12.49 18.64
C GLN A 218 9.19 11.85 18.41
N ASP A 219 10.02 11.85 19.46
CA ASP A 219 11.33 11.25 19.50
C ASP A 219 11.34 10.00 18.64
N SER A 220 11.87 10.13 17.42
CA SER A 220 12.55 9.03 16.78
C SER A 220 13.54 8.59 17.84
N LYS A 221 13.24 7.46 18.50
CA LYS A 221 14.22 6.74 19.29
C LYS A 221 15.36 6.41 18.35
N GLU A 222 16.28 7.36 18.19
CA GLU A 222 17.67 7.03 17.99
C GLU A 222 17.97 6.12 19.17
N VAL A 223 17.93 4.81 18.91
CA VAL A 223 18.61 3.84 19.75
C VAL A 223 20.03 4.38 19.82
N SER A 224 20.34 5.02 20.95
CA SER A 224 21.59 5.74 21.14
C SER A 224 22.71 4.78 20.75
N ALA A 225 23.72 5.27 20.03
CA ALA A 225 24.88 4.45 19.68
C ALA A 225 25.46 3.73 20.92
N GLU A 226 25.25 4.28 22.12
CA GLU A 226 25.56 3.65 23.41
C GLU A 226 24.74 2.38 23.73
N GLU A 227 23.44 2.32 23.40
CA GLU A 227 22.62 1.12 23.63
C GLU A 227 23.04 -0.03 22.70
N VAL A 228 23.37 0.29 21.44
CA VAL A 228 23.93 -0.68 20.50
C VAL A 228 25.30 -1.16 20.98
N GLN A 229 26.17 -0.26 21.44
CA GLN A 229 27.49 -0.62 22.00
C GLN A 229 27.40 -1.48 23.26
N LYS A 230 26.47 -1.16 24.19
CA LYS A 230 26.25 -1.98 25.39
C LYS A 230 25.79 -3.40 25.04
N THR A 231 24.91 -3.53 24.06
CA THR A 231 24.42 -4.83 23.61
C THR A 231 25.54 -5.66 22.98
N ILE A 232 26.38 -5.04 22.13
CA ILE A 232 27.54 -5.70 21.52
C ILE A 232 28.56 -6.15 22.58
N LEU A 233 28.88 -5.29 23.55
CA LEU A 233 29.79 -5.64 24.65
C LEU A 233 29.26 -6.81 25.48
N SER A 234 27.98 -6.80 25.83
CA SER A 234 27.36 -7.89 26.60
C SER A 234 27.45 -9.24 25.86
N LEU A 235 27.21 -9.24 24.54
CA LEU A 235 27.30 -10.44 23.71
C LEU A 235 28.74 -10.94 23.59
N GLN A 236 29.74 -10.04 23.52
CA GLN A 236 31.14 -10.44 23.51
C GLN A 236 31.57 -11.09 24.83
N GLU A 237 31.06 -10.60 25.95
CA GLU A 237 31.33 -11.15 27.28
C GLU A 237 30.73 -12.56 27.41
N THR A 238 29.49 -12.76 26.98
CA THR A 238 28.84 -14.09 27.00
C THR A 238 29.56 -15.10 26.08
N ILE A 239 30.03 -14.66 24.91
CA ILE A 239 30.81 -15.52 24.01
C ILE A 239 32.17 -15.89 24.63
N ALA A 240 32.80 -14.98 25.37
CA ALA A 240 34.05 -15.25 26.06
C ALA A 240 33.88 -16.28 27.20
N GLU A 241 32.80 -16.17 27.98
CA GLU A 241 32.45 -17.14 29.03
C GLU A 241 32.17 -18.53 28.44
N LEU A 242 31.37 -18.62 27.37
CA LEU A 242 31.07 -19.89 26.71
C LEU A 242 32.32 -20.55 26.11
N LYS A 243 33.25 -19.76 25.56
CA LYS A 243 34.54 -20.29 25.08
C LYS A 243 35.40 -20.86 26.21
N LYS A 244 35.35 -20.24 27.39
CA LYS A 244 36.10 -20.70 28.56
C LYS A 244 35.51 -22.02 29.09
N GLU A 245 34.19 -22.11 29.14
CA GLU A 245 33.48 -23.34 29.58
C GLU A 245 33.69 -24.52 28.62
N ILE A 246 33.80 -24.25 27.30
CA ILE A 246 34.14 -25.28 26.30
C ILE A 246 35.61 -25.71 26.39
N SER A 247 36.53 -24.83 26.83
CA SER A 247 37.95 -25.15 26.95
C SER A 247 38.32 -25.91 28.23
N GLU A 248 37.46 -25.89 29.26
CA GLU A 248 37.64 -26.64 30.51
C GLU A 248 36.98 -28.04 30.48
N LYS A 249 36.22 -28.37 29.42
CA LYS A 249 35.67 -29.72 29.15
C LYS A 249 36.49 -30.46 28.10
#